data_AF-A0A7S0RLG2-F1
#
_entry.id   AF-A0A7S0RLG2-F1
#
_cell.length_a   1.000
_cell.length_b   1.000
_cell.length_c   1.000
_cell.angle_alpha   90.00
_cell.angle_beta   90.00
_cell.angle_gamma   90.00
#
_symmetry.space_group_name_H-M   'P 1'
#
loop_
_entity.id
_entity.type
_entity.pdbx_description
1 polymer ?
#
loop_
_entity_poly.entity_id
_entity_poly.type
_entity_poly.pdbx_seq_one_letter_code
_entity_poly.pdbx_strand_id
1 'polypeptide(L)'
;MPAEARAQTSGSMMKTGSISDTLGHKSVLDKQRAAIEKLRAQNEQLKHDLLLENKFSVRPGDPFAQSLINSLQDEGDNLARKIVLEMRKTRMLDQQLGFMGESLTTTRSLMGGINTAKEQSIGVQKRIKLLENRLEKAAVKYNSSITHNKALREQINNLRRERIMFESIHANLERELAKLKRDMADTIAAAQAIHELKERAVAEMGALMAQAEREQQGFEDEWRALTQIIEDDKRERERVRAAELALRERETQELLKSGIAAQGLNGPRGTSNTARKGTGRLGTAGTGAGAAANKALAQNVAAEKVQMYGQAFEKIQAATGIEDIDALVAGFIGAEDQNYTLFNYVNEVNTEVEKLEDQTAVIRGEIGRYRDGGAEVDRTKVGAARDVEERLAAVETQAEVYEKRLEAASNTVNTLKSVIWELFARIGCNTPAVRELLGDEGGVSEANVLAHLGIIEQRTNELLQSYALRRAADPSGPLPPPAVIAEALVAQPLTSASPRIIIDPPSTSGPPPEELEALAAEAAAAGEAGELGGSLGGLGGEGGDEKPLTREALESRVAKTLTRRLETAIKVRPPGADTGPKRGSPTRR
;
A
#
# COMPACT_ATOMS: atom_id res chain seq x y z
N MET A 1 -77.25 18.03 -95.07
CA MET A 1 -77.63 19.27 -95.79
C MET A 1 -77.12 19.21 -97.23
N PRO A 2 -77.90 18.68 -98.19
CA PRO A 2 -77.74 19.02 -99.60
C PRO A 2 -78.78 20.07 -100.02
N ALA A 3 -78.39 21.03 -100.86
CA ALA A 3 -79.30 21.94 -101.53
C ALA A 3 -79.01 21.91 -103.03
N GLU A 4 -79.84 21.16 -103.77
CA GLU A 4 -79.88 21.22 -105.22
C GLU A 4 -80.61 22.49 -105.69
N ALA A 5 -80.17 23.08 -106.80
CA ALA A 5 -80.95 24.07 -107.53
C ALA A 5 -80.73 23.95 -109.05
N ARG A 6 -81.59 23.14 -109.68
CA ARG A 6 -82.06 23.31 -111.08
C ARG A 6 -82.67 24.71 -111.27
N ALA A 7 -82.92 25.26 -112.46
CA ALA A 7 -82.46 25.07 -113.85
C ALA A 7 -83.17 26.14 -114.73
N GLN A 8 -82.94 26.11 -116.06
CA GLN A 8 -83.84 26.64 -117.13
C GLN A 8 -84.01 28.18 -117.22
N THR A 9 -83.57 28.88 -118.28
CA THR A 9 -83.94 28.89 -119.72
C THR A 9 -85.30 29.52 -120.07
N SER A 10 -85.28 30.71 -120.69
CA SER A 10 -86.16 31.15 -121.79
C SER A 10 -85.50 32.38 -122.44
N GLY A 11 -85.43 32.59 -123.76
CA GLY A 11 -86.35 32.12 -124.82
C GLY A 11 -87.51 33.11 -124.92
N SER A 12 -87.33 34.32 -125.49
CA SER A 12 -87.23 34.66 -126.92
C SER A 12 -88.57 34.72 -127.67
N MET A 13 -88.66 35.71 -128.57
CA MET A 13 -89.58 35.86 -129.71
C MET A 13 -91.01 36.43 -129.56
N MET A 14 -91.12 37.67 -130.07
CA MET A 14 -91.97 38.09 -131.21
C MET A 14 -93.50 38.27 -131.07
N LYS A 15 -93.91 39.47 -131.50
CA LYS A 15 -95.04 39.77 -132.42
C LYS A 15 -94.43 40.62 -133.55
N THR A 16 -94.57 40.44 -134.88
CA THR A 16 -95.62 39.89 -135.78
C THR A 16 -96.97 40.63 -135.67
N GLY A 17 -97.61 41.10 -136.75
CA GLY A 17 -97.23 41.23 -138.18
C GLY A 17 -97.79 42.57 -138.73
N SER A 18 -97.66 42.90 -140.01
CA SER A 18 -98.69 42.67 -141.06
C SER A 18 -98.44 43.70 -142.20
N ILE A 19 -98.72 43.54 -143.51
CA ILE A 19 -99.11 42.44 -144.41
C ILE A 19 -98.76 42.95 -145.84
N SER A 20 -98.15 42.13 -146.70
CA SER A 20 -98.38 42.00 -148.17
C SER A 20 -97.19 41.29 -148.85
N ASP A 21 -97.48 40.60 -149.95
CA ASP A 21 -96.56 40.05 -150.98
C ASP A 21 -96.04 38.61 -150.78
N THR A 22 -96.94 37.68 -151.10
CA THR A 22 -96.87 36.24 -150.86
C THR A 22 -96.11 35.43 -151.94
N LEU A 23 -94.88 35.83 -152.31
CA LEU A 23 -94.00 35.00 -153.17
C LEU A 23 -92.68 34.53 -152.52
N GLY A 24 -92.21 35.14 -151.44
CA GLY A 24 -90.89 34.83 -150.84
C GLY A 24 -90.80 33.56 -149.96
N HIS A 25 -91.93 33.01 -149.50
CA HIS A 25 -91.94 32.05 -148.38
C HIS A 25 -91.29 30.68 -148.67
N LYS A 26 -91.30 30.18 -149.92
CA LYS A 26 -90.71 28.87 -150.25
C LYS A 26 -89.18 28.86 -150.09
N SER A 27 -88.48 29.89 -150.58
CA SER A 27 -87.02 29.99 -150.49
C SER A 27 -86.51 30.06 -149.04
N VAL A 28 -87.29 30.66 -148.13
CA VAL A 28 -86.94 30.74 -146.69
C VAL A 28 -87.05 29.36 -146.03
N LEU A 29 -88.07 28.57 -146.37
CA LEU A 29 -88.26 27.22 -145.82
C LEU A 29 -87.15 26.26 -146.24
N ASP A 30 -86.69 26.31 -147.49
CA ASP A 30 -85.58 25.46 -147.94
C ASP A 30 -84.23 25.87 -147.30
N LYS A 31 -84.01 27.17 -147.07
CA LYS A 31 -82.85 27.65 -146.27
C LYS A 31 -82.93 27.18 -144.81
N GLN A 32 -84.11 27.18 -144.20
CA GLN A 32 -84.31 26.64 -142.85
C GLN A 32 -84.07 25.12 -142.79
N ARG A 33 -84.49 24.36 -143.81
CA ARG A 33 -84.20 22.91 -143.92
C ARG A 33 -82.70 22.65 -144.01
N ALA A 34 -81.99 23.37 -144.88
CA ALA A 34 -80.53 23.26 -144.99
C ALA A 34 -79.79 23.62 -143.68
N ALA A 35 -80.28 24.61 -142.93
CA ALA A 35 -79.74 24.94 -141.61
C ALA A 35 -79.99 23.83 -140.57
N ILE A 36 -81.16 23.18 -140.60
CA ILE A 36 -81.48 22.03 -139.74
C ILE A 36 -80.62 20.81 -140.08
N GLU A 37 -80.36 20.53 -141.36
CA GLU A 37 -79.43 19.46 -141.74
C GLU A 37 -77.99 19.75 -141.31
N LYS A 38 -77.52 20.99 -141.46
CA LYS A 38 -76.22 21.42 -140.93
C LYS A 38 -76.13 21.24 -139.41
N LEU A 39 -77.18 21.61 -138.67
CA LEU A 39 -77.24 21.41 -137.21
C LEU A 39 -77.32 19.92 -136.83
N ARG A 40 -77.95 19.06 -137.63
CA ARG A 40 -77.92 17.60 -137.42
C ARG A 40 -76.52 17.03 -137.65
N ALA A 41 -75.85 17.42 -138.71
CA ALA A 41 -74.46 17.01 -138.97
C ALA A 41 -73.51 17.47 -137.84
N GLN A 42 -73.65 18.70 -137.35
CA GLN A 42 -72.89 19.21 -136.21
C GLN A 42 -73.21 18.47 -134.89
N ASN A 43 -74.47 18.07 -134.66
CA ASN A 43 -74.83 17.25 -133.50
C ASN A 43 -74.28 15.83 -133.57
N GLU A 44 -74.21 15.21 -134.75
CA GLU A 44 -73.56 13.89 -134.92
C GLU A 44 -72.04 13.99 -134.77
N GLN A 45 -71.40 15.08 -135.23
CA GLN A 45 -69.99 15.36 -134.91
C GLN A 45 -69.78 15.50 -133.40
N LEU A 46 -70.57 16.31 -132.70
CA LEU A 46 -70.49 16.47 -131.24
C LEU A 46 -70.72 15.16 -130.47
N LYS A 47 -71.65 14.30 -130.91
CA LYS A 47 -71.81 12.95 -130.35
C LYS A 47 -70.57 12.10 -130.60
N HIS A 48 -69.96 12.17 -131.77
CA HIS A 48 -68.77 11.40 -132.09
C HIS A 48 -67.58 11.85 -131.23
N ASP A 49 -67.39 13.17 -131.08
CA ASP A 49 -66.36 13.77 -130.23
C ASP A 49 -66.57 13.40 -128.75
N LEU A 50 -67.80 13.46 -128.23
CA LEU A 50 -68.13 13.04 -126.86
C LEU A 50 -67.87 11.55 -126.64
N LEU A 51 -68.18 10.70 -127.63
CA LEU A 51 -67.89 9.26 -127.57
C LEU A 51 -66.38 8.97 -127.61
N LEU A 52 -65.60 9.77 -128.35
CA LEU A 52 -64.14 9.70 -128.34
C LEU A 52 -63.58 10.17 -127.00
N GLU A 53 -64.00 11.32 -126.49
CA GLU A 53 -63.57 11.86 -125.20
C GLU A 53 -63.87 10.88 -124.06
N ASN A 54 -65.10 10.36 -123.96
CA ASN A 54 -65.46 9.42 -122.89
C ASN A 54 -64.68 8.09 -122.99
N LYS A 55 -64.21 7.70 -124.19
CA LYS A 55 -63.37 6.52 -124.41
C LYS A 55 -61.89 6.75 -124.06
N PHE A 56 -61.42 8.00 -124.01
CA PHE A 56 -60.04 8.37 -123.67
C PHE A 56 -59.87 9.06 -122.31
N SER A 57 -60.96 9.56 -121.71
CA SER A 57 -60.98 10.28 -120.42
C SER A 57 -60.70 9.35 -119.24
N VAL A 58 -61.17 8.10 -119.30
CA VAL A 58 -60.77 7.04 -118.36
C VAL A 58 -59.38 6.53 -118.74
N ARG A 59 -58.34 7.30 -118.40
CA ARG A 59 -56.98 6.74 -118.26
C ARG A 59 -56.99 5.80 -117.06
N PRO A 60 -56.72 4.49 -117.21
CA PRO A 60 -56.41 3.65 -116.06
C PRO A 60 -55.17 4.24 -115.37
N GLY A 61 -55.18 4.35 -114.04
CA GLY A 61 -53.98 4.68 -113.29
C GLY A 61 -52.88 3.66 -113.61
N ASP A 62 -51.63 4.14 -113.75
CA ASP A 62 -50.51 3.27 -114.12
C ASP A 62 -50.40 2.09 -113.14
N PRO A 63 -50.54 0.83 -113.60
CA PRO A 63 -50.47 -0.35 -112.74
C PRO A 63 -49.15 -0.43 -111.95
N PHE A 64 -48.06 0.08 -112.51
CA PHE A 64 -46.77 0.13 -111.83
C PHE A 64 -46.80 1.11 -110.66
N ALA A 65 -47.31 2.33 -110.87
CA ALA A 65 -47.48 3.32 -109.81
C ALA A 65 -48.39 2.80 -108.68
N GLN A 66 -49.48 2.09 -109.01
CA GLN A 66 -50.35 1.49 -108.00
C GLN A 66 -49.63 0.41 -107.17
N SER A 67 -48.80 -0.42 -107.80
CA SER A 67 -47.99 -1.43 -107.10
C SER A 67 -46.93 -0.81 -106.18
N LEU A 68 -46.29 0.27 -106.62
CA LEU A 68 -45.29 1.01 -105.84
C LEU A 68 -45.93 1.74 -104.65
N ILE A 69 -47.12 2.34 -104.84
CA ILE A 69 -47.90 2.94 -103.75
C ILE A 69 -48.21 1.89 -102.68
N ASN A 70 -48.69 0.71 -103.07
CA ASN A 70 -48.98 -0.37 -102.12
C ASN A 70 -47.71 -0.80 -101.37
N SER A 71 -46.57 -0.97 -102.05
CA SER A 71 -45.29 -1.34 -101.42
C SER A 71 -44.79 -0.29 -100.43
N LEU A 72 -44.87 1.00 -100.79
CA LEU A 72 -44.48 2.10 -99.89
C LEU A 72 -45.46 2.25 -98.71
N GLN A 73 -46.72 1.89 -98.90
CA GLN A 73 -47.73 1.86 -97.85
C GLN A 73 -47.45 0.71 -96.86
N ASP A 74 -47.11 -0.49 -97.33
CA ASP A 74 -46.65 -1.61 -96.51
C ASP A 74 -45.35 -1.30 -95.76
N GLU A 75 -44.38 -0.62 -96.40
CA GLU A 75 -43.16 -0.14 -95.75
C GLU A 75 -43.43 0.92 -94.68
N GLY A 76 -44.30 1.90 -94.99
CA GLY A 76 -44.75 2.92 -94.04
C GLY A 76 -45.42 2.31 -92.81
N ASP A 77 -46.33 1.35 -93.01
CA ASP A 77 -46.99 0.59 -91.96
C ASP A 77 -46.00 -0.25 -91.13
N ASN A 78 -44.98 -0.83 -91.77
CA ASN A 78 -43.92 -1.56 -91.07
C ASN A 78 -43.03 -0.64 -90.22
N LEU A 79 -42.68 0.54 -90.71
CA LEU A 79 -41.93 1.54 -89.94
C LEU A 79 -42.79 2.11 -88.80
N ALA A 80 -44.07 2.40 -89.04
CA ALA A 80 -45.01 2.81 -87.99
C ALA A 80 -45.12 1.76 -86.88
N ARG A 81 -45.25 0.46 -87.21
CA ARG A 81 -45.23 -0.65 -86.24
C ARG A 81 -43.93 -0.67 -85.43
N LYS A 82 -42.77 -0.53 -86.07
CA LYS A 82 -41.46 -0.49 -85.38
C LYS A 82 -41.33 0.70 -84.45
N ILE A 83 -41.74 1.90 -84.88
CA ILE A 83 -41.75 3.12 -84.05
C ILE A 83 -42.64 2.91 -82.82
N VAL A 84 -43.85 2.36 -82.98
CA VAL A 84 -44.75 2.07 -81.84
C VAL A 84 -44.14 1.07 -80.84
N LEU A 85 -43.40 0.07 -81.32
CA LEU A 85 -42.69 -0.89 -80.46
C LEU A 85 -41.53 -0.24 -79.69
N GLU A 86 -40.67 0.55 -80.34
CA GLU A 86 -39.59 1.25 -79.65
C GLU A 86 -40.15 2.34 -78.71
N MET A 87 -41.20 3.09 -79.07
CA MET A 87 -41.88 4.02 -78.16
C MET A 87 -42.42 3.32 -76.90
N ARG A 88 -42.94 2.09 -77.03
CA ARG A 88 -43.38 1.28 -75.88
C ARG A 88 -42.19 0.84 -75.01
N LYS A 89 -41.07 0.47 -75.64
CA LYS A 89 -39.84 0.04 -74.97
C LYS A 89 -39.15 1.19 -74.24
N THR A 90 -39.03 2.36 -74.86
CA THR A 90 -38.56 3.59 -74.20
C THR A 90 -39.44 3.91 -73.00
N ARG A 91 -40.78 3.95 -73.15
CA ARG A 91 -41.69 4.20 -72.02
C ARG A 91 -41.55 3.17 -70.87
N MET A 92 -41.24 1.91 -71.17
CA MET A 92 -40.96 0.89 -70.15
C MET A 92 -39.63 1.17 -69.44
N LEU A 93 -38.58 1.51 -70.19
CA LEU A 93 -37.27 1.87 -69.62
C LEU A 93 -37.35 3.16 -68.80
N ASP A 94 -38.11 4.17 -69.24
CA ASP A 94 -38.37 5.41 -68.49
C ASP A 94 -39.04 5.11 -67.14
N GLN A 95 -40.01 4.19 -67.11
CA GLN A 95 -40.64 3.73 -65.86
C GLN A 95 -39.65 3.00 -64.94
N GLN A 96 -38.78 2.15 -65.49
CA GLN A 96 -37.75 1.44 -64.72
C GLN A 96 -36.67 2.40 -64.19
N LEU A 97 -36.25 3.39 -64.99
CA LEU A 97 -35.33 4.45 -64.58
C LEU A 97 -35.95 5.34 -63.51
N GLY A 98 -37.25 5.65 -63.59
CA GLY A 98 -37.99 6.33 -62.53
C GLY A 98 -37.97 5.56 -61.22
N PHE A 99 -38.38 4.28 -61.23
CA PHE A 99 -38.38 3.42 -60.04
C PHE A 99 -36.98 3.21 -59.44
N MET A 100 -35.96 2.99 -60.28
CA MET A 100 -34.58 2.91 -59.82
C MET A 100 -34.07 4.23 -59.26
N GLY A 101 -34.49 5.37 -59.84
CA GLY A 101 -34.20 6.70 -59.33
C GLY A 101 -34.79 6.93 -57.95
N GLU A 102 -36.06 6.58 -57.73
CA GLU A 102 -36.72 6.63 -56.42
C GLU A 102 -36.05 5.69 -55.40
N SER A 103 -35.69 4.47 -55.80
CA SER A 103 -34.93 3.55 -54.95
C SER A 103 -33.53 4.09 -54.58
N LEU A 104 -32.87 4.79 -55.52
CA LEU A 104 -31.58 5.43 -55.27
C LEU A 104 -31.69 6.67 -54.38
N THR A 105 -32.74 7.49 -54.52
CA THR A 105 -32.95 8.66 -53.64
C THR A 105 -33.34 8.24 -52.23
N THR A 106 -34.20 7.24 -52.07
CA THR A 106 -34.58 6.69 -50.76
C THR A 106 -33.39 6.05 -50.05
N THR A 107 -32.60 5.20 -50.71
CA THR A 107 -31.37 4.62 -50.12
C THR A 107 -30.31 5.68 -49.80
N ARG A 108 -30.12 6.69 -50.66
CA ARG A 108 -29.22 7.83 -50.39
C ARG A 108 -29.68 8.68 -49.21
N SER A 109 -30.99 8.87 -49.05
CA SER A 109 -31.58 9.55 -47.88
C SER A 109 -31.39 8.72 -46.61
N LEU A 110 -31.66 7.41 -46.66
CA LEU A 110 -31.49 6.48 -45.53
C LEU A 110 -30.03 6.35 -45.06
N MET A 111 -29.05 6.41 -45.97
CA MET A 111 -27.63 6.45 -45.59
C MET A 111 -27.24 7.76 -44.88
N GLY A 112 -28.05 8.82 -44.97
CA GLY A 112 -27.79 10.12 -44.31
C GLY A 112 -26.54 10.88 -44.80
N GLY A 113 -25.82 10.34 -45.79
CA GLY A 113 -24.54 10.86 -46.28
C GLY A 113 -23.39 9.85 -46.08
N ILE A 114 -22.36 9.91 -46.94
CA ILE A 114 -21.30 8.90 -47.01
C ILE A 114 -20.44 8.86 -45.73
N ASN A 115 -20.36 9.97 -44.99
CA ASN A 115 -19.51 10.10 -43.80
C ASN A 115 -20.20 9.71 -42.50
N THR A 116 -21.54 9.57 -42.47
CA THR A 116 -22.32 9.32 -41.23
C THR A 116 -21.86 8.05 -40.52
N ALA A 117 -21.68 6.94 -41.24
CA ALA A 117 -21.22 5.67 -40.69
C ALA A 117 -19.80 5.77 -40.10
N LYS A 118 -18.91 6.55 -40.73
CA LYS A 118 -17.55 6.80 -40.22
C LYS A 118 -17.59 7.68 -38.96
N GLU A 119 -18.40 8.73 -38.97
CA GLU A 119 -18.58 9.63 -37.83
C GLU A 119 -19.19 8.91 -36.62
N GLN A 120 -20.22 8.08 -36.85
CA GLN A 120 -20.80 7.21 -35.81
C GLN A 120 -19.77 6.23 -35.24
N SER A 121 -18.97 5.58 -36.09
CA SER A 121 -17.89 4.69 -35.66
C SER A 121 -16.83 5.42 -34.82
N ILE A 122 -16.40 6.61 -35.26
CA ILE A 122 -15.47 7.47 -34.51
C ILE A 122 -16.08 7.94 -33.18
N GLY A 123 -17.36 8.29 -33.16
CA GLY A 123 -18.10 8.67 -31.96
C GLY A 123 -18.20 7.54 -30.94
N VAL A 124 -18.49 6.31 -31.40
CA VAL A 124 -18.45 5.10 -30.58
C VAL A 124 -17.05 4.86 -30.04
N GLN A 125 -16.00 4.95 -30.87
CA GLN A 125 -14.62 4.74 -30.43
C GLN A 125 -14.16 5.78 -29.39
N LYS A 126 -14.54 7.06 -29.56
CA LYS A 126 -14.31 8.12 -28.56
C LYS A 126 -15.01 7.80 -27.24
N ARG A 127 -16.24 7.28 -27.29
CA ARG A 127 -17.01 6.89 -26.10
C ARG A 127 -16.43 5.66 -25.40
N ILE A 128 -15.92 4.68 -26.15
CA ILE A 128 -15.19 3.52 -25.61
C ILE A 128 -13.96 4.00 -24.84
N LYS A 129 -13.09 4.81 -25.46
CA LYS A 129 -11.89 5.38 -24.81
C LYS A 129 -12.21 6.17 -23.53
N LEU A 130 -13.29 6.95 -23.53
CA LEU A 130 -13.73 7.69 -22.34
C LEU A 130 -14.14 6.73 -21.20
N LEU A 131 -14.88 5.65 -21.53
CA LEU A 131 -15.30 4.65 -20.55
C LEU A 131 -14.11 3.82 -20.03
N GLU A 132 -13.16 3.47 -20.89
CA GLU A 132 -11.88 2.82 -20.53
C GLU A 132 -11.09 3.70 -19.55
N ASN A 133 -10.83 4.95 -19.90
CA ASN A 133 -10.14 5.91 -19.02
C ASN A 133 -10.87 6.14 -17.69
N ARG A 134 -12.22 6.09 -17.68
CA ARG A 134 -13.03 6.20 -16.46
C ARG A 134 -12.96 4.94 -15.61
N LEU A 135 -12.91 3.76 -16.23
CA LEU A 135 -12.73 2.47 -15.56
C LEU A 135 -11.33 2.37 -14.94
N GLU A 136 -10.29 2.78 -15.67
CA GLU A 136 -8.92 2.84 -15.17
C GLU A 136 -8.81 3.78 -13.97
N LYS A 137 -9.31 5.01 -14.07
CA LYS A 137 -9.36 5.96 -12.94
C LYS A 137 -10.14 5.41 -11.74
N ALA A 138 -11.17 4.59 -11.96
CA ALA A 138 -11.89 3.90 -10.88
C ALA A 138 -11.07 2.75 -10.27
N ALA A 139 -10.36 1.96 -11.08
CA ALA A 139 -9.48 0.88 -10.65
C ALA A 139 -8.28 1.40 -9.83
N VAL A 140 -7.66 2.51 -10.26
CA VAL A 140 -6.59 3.19 -9.50
C VAL A 140 -7.11 3.67 -8.14
N LYS A 141 -8.29 4.29 -8.08
CA LYS A 141 -8.94 4.69 -6.81
C LYS A 141 -9.28 3.50 -5.91
N TYR A 142 -9.76 2.40 -6.48
CA TYR A 142 -10.03 1.15 -5.76
C TYR A 142 -8.75 0.54 -5.18
N ASN A 143 -7.68 0.46 -5.97
CA ASN A 143 -6.37 -0.05 -5.53
C ASN A 143 -5.77 0.83 -4.43
N SER A 144 -5.85 2.16 -4.57
CA SER A 144 -5.45 3.13 -3.53
C SER A 144 -6.26 2.97 -2.24
N SER A 145 -7.57 2.73 -2.36
CA SER A 145 -8.44 2.44 -1.20
C SER A 145 -8.08 1.13 -0.52
N ILE A 146 -7.69 0.10 -1.29
CA ILE A 146 -7.19 -1.18 -0.76
C ILE A 146 -5.86 -1.01 -0.05
N THR A 147 -4.88 -0.30 -0.62
CA THR A 147 -3.58 -0.10 0.03
C THR A 147 -3.73 0.70 1.33
N HIS A 148 -4.58 1.73 1.34
CA HIS A 148 -4.93 2.45 2.56
C HIS A 148 -5.63 1.55 3.59
N ASN A 149 -6.59 0.71 3.18
CA ASN A 149 -7.25 -0.24 4.09
C ASN A 149 -6.28 -1.30 4.64
N LYS A 150 -5.29 -1.75 3.85
CA LYS A 150 -4.22 -2.64 4.31
C LYS A 150 -3.35 -1.95 5.37
N ALA A 151 -2.91 -0.71 5.14
CA ALA A 151 -2.15 0.06 6.12
C ALA A 151 -2.92 0.26 7.44
N LEU A 152 -4.21 0.59 7.37
CA LEU A 152 -5.07 0.70 8.56
C LEU A 152 -5.21 -0.65 9.31
N ARG A 153 -5.34 -1.78 8.59
CA ARG A 153 -5.36 -3.12 9.23
C ARG A 153 -4.04 -3.45 9.91
N GLU A 154 -2.92 -3.07 9.31
CA GLU A 154 -1.59 -3.26 9.90
C GLU A 154 -1.39 -2.41 11.15
N GLN A 155 -1.79 -1.13 11.12
CA GLN A 155 -1.82 -0.27 12.31
C GLN A 155 -2.69 -0.86 13.42
N ILE A 156 -3.91 -1.35 13.10
CA ILE A 156 -4.79 -2.03 14.07
C ILE A 156 -4.12 -3.28 14.65
N ASN A 157 -3.40 -4.07 13.84
CA ASN A 157 -2.70 -5.26 14.30
C ASN A 157 -1.50 -4.91 15.20
N ASN A 158 -0.77 -3.83 14.92
CA ASN A 158 0.33 -3.36 15.76
C ASN A 158 -0.20 -2.85 17.11
N LEU A 159 -1.24 -2.00 17.11
CA LEU A 159 -1.92 -1.55 18.34
C LEU A 159 -2.50 -2.73 19.16
N ARG A 160 -2.97 -3.79 18.52
CA ARG A 160 -3.41 -5.03 19.19
C ARG A 160 -2.25 -5.79 19.84
N ARG A 161 -1.10 -5.91 19.16
CA ARG A 161 0.12 -6.53 19.72
C ARG A 161 0.62 -5.74 20.92
N GLU A 162 0.71 -4.41 20.78
CA GLU A 162 1.08 -3.50 21.87
C GLU A 162 0.14 -3.64 23.06
N ARG A 163 -1.19 -3.64 22.84
CA ARG A 163 -2.17 -3.87 23.91
C ARG A 163 -1.95 -5.20 24.63
N ILE A 164 -1.70 -6.30 23.91
CA ILE A 164 -1.44 -7.62 24.53
C ILE A 164 -0.16 -7.58 25.37
N MET A 165 0.89 -6.90 24.90
CA MET A 165 2.12 -6.69 25.68
C MET A 165 1.83 -5.87 26.95
N PHE A 166 1.11 -4.75 26.85
CA PHE A 166 0.71 -3.96 28.02
C PHE A 166 -0.15 -4.76 29.01
N GLU A 167 -1.10 -5.57 28.55
CA GLU A 167 -1.92 -6.44 29.40
C GLU A 167 -1.07 -7.50 30.12
N SER A 168 -0.07 -8.08 29.45
CA SER A 168 0.87 -9.02 30.08
C SER A 168 1.74 -8.35 31.15
N ILE A 169 2.21 -7.12 30.90
CA ILE A 169 3.01 -6.33 31.86
C ILE A 169 2.13 -5.94 33.05
N HIS A 170 0.90 -5.49 32.81
CA HIS A 170 -0.06 -5.15 33.86
C HIS A 170 -0.35 -6.36 34.77
N ALA A 171 -0.64 -7.52 34.18
CA ALA A 171 -0.89 -8.74 34.94
C ALA A 171 0.34 -9.22 35.73
N ASN A 172 1.57 -8.94 35.25
CA ASN A 172 2.80 -9.20 36.02
C ASN A 172 2.90 -8.25 37.22
N LEU A 173 2.73 -6.94 37.00
CA LEU A 173 2.76 -5.93 38.06
C LEU A 173 1.66 -6.17 39.12
N GLU A 174 0.47 -6.60 38.72
CA GLU A 174 -0.60 -6.99 39.66
C GLU A 174 -0.21 -8.20 40.53
N ARG A 175 0.48 -9.20 39.96
CA ARG A 175 0.98 -10.36 40.74
C ARG A 175 2.11 -9.95 41.68
N GLU A 176 3.01 -9.08 41.26
CA GLU A 176 4.08 -8.53 42.10
C GLU A 176 3.51 -7.69 43.25
N LEU A 177 2.56 -6.79 42.98
CA LEU A 177 1.84 -6.04 44.02
C LEU A 177 1.06 -6.96 44.97
N ALA A 178 0.45 -8.03 44.47
CA ALA A 178 -0.22 -9.02 45.31
C ALA A 178 0.77 -9.84 46.16
N LYS A 179 1.99 -10.10 45.67
CA LYS A 179 3.05 -10.71 46.46
C LYS A 179 3.53 -9.74 47.55
N LEU A 180 3.91 -8.52 47.18
CA LEU A 180 4.37 -7.48 48.12
C LEU A 180 3.34 -7.22 49.24
N LYS A 181 2.04 -7.23 48.93
CA LYS A 181 0.97 -7.11 49.94
C LYS A 181 0.91 -8.30 50.91
N ARG A 182 1.26 -9.52 50.48
CA ARG A 182 1.38 -10.68 51.39
C ARG A 182 2.64 -10.58 52.23
N ASP A 183 3.79 -10.32 51.60
CA ASP A 183 5.07 -10.15 52.29
C ASP A 183 4.99 -9.03 53.36
N MET A 184 4.25 -7.95 53.08
CA MET A 184 3.93 -6.88 54.05
C MET A 184 2.98 -7.34 55.17
N ALA A 185 1.97 -8.16 54.89
CA ALA A 185 1.10 -8.71 55.91
C ALA A 185 1.83 -9.71 56.82
N ASP A 186 2.69 -10.55 56.25
CA ASP A 186 3.49 -11.55 56.96
C ASP A 186 4.54 -10.88 57.87
N THR A 187 5.19 -9.81 57.40
CA THR A 187 6.12 -9.02 58.22
C THR A 187 5.40 -8.26 59.35
N ILE A 188 4.18 -7.76 59.13
CA ILE A 188 3.35 -7.17 60.20
C ILE A 188 2.95 -8.24 61.23
N ALA A 189 2.53 -9.44 60.80
CA ALA A 189 2.18 -10.53 61.69
C ALA A 189 3.39 -11.02 62.51
N ALA A 190 4.57 -11.14 61.89
CA ALA A 190 5.81 -11.46 62.60
C ALA A 190 6.19 -10.38 63.62
N ALA A 191 6.06 -9.09 63.26
CA ALA A 191 6.29 -8.00 64.19
C ALA A 191 5.30 -8.03 65.38
N GLN A 192 4.02 -8.28 65.13
CA GLN A 192 3.00 -8.45 66.18
C GLN A 192 3.34 -9.60 67.12
N ALA A 193 3.75 -10.77 66.60
CA ALA A 193 4.15 -11.91 67.41
C ALA A 193 5.38 -11.60 68.30
N ILE A 194 6.37 -10.86 67.77
CA ILE A 194 7.53 -10.39 68.56
C ILE A 194 7.09 -9.39 69.63
N HIS A 195 6.15 -8.48 69.32
CA HIS A 195 5.58 -7.55 70.29
C HIS A 195 4.85 -8.28 71.43
N GLU A 196 4.02 -9.28 71.13
CA GLU A 196 3.38 -10.10 72.16
C GLU A 196 4.38 -10.84 73.04
N LEU A 197 5.44 -11.43 72.46
CA LEU A 197 6.49 -12.10 73.23
C LEU A 197 7.24 -11.12 74.15
N LYS A 198 7.53 -9.92 73.65
CA LYS A 198 8.10 -8.83 74.46
C LYS A 198 7.15 -8.42 75.60
N GLU A 199 5.86 -8.27 75.33
CA GLU A 199 4.88 -7.91 76.36
C GLU A 199 4.74 -8.99 77.43
N ARG A 200 4.74 -10.28 77.04
CA ARG A 200 4.79 -11.41 78.00
C ARG A 200 6.05 -11.36 78.87
N ALA A 201 7.23 -11.19 78.27
CA ALA A 201 8.49 -11.11 79.01
C ALA A 201 8.54 -9.89 79.95
N VAL A 202 8.00 -8.73 79.55
CA VAL A 202 7.88 -7.54 80.42
C VAL A 202 6.89 -7.78 81.56
N ALA A 203 5.78 -8.48 81.31
CA ALA A 203 4.81 -8.85 82.34
C ALA A 203 5.37 -9.86 83.36
N GLU A 204 6.11 -10.88 82.89
CA GLU A 204 6.81 -11.84 83.76
C GLU A 204 7.90 -11.15 84.60
N MET A 205 8.70 -10.26 83.99
CA MET A 205 9.69 -9.46 84.71
C MET A 205 9.02 -8.57 85.77
N GLY A 206 7.90 -7.92 85.44
CA GLY A 206 7.12 -7.13 86.41
C GLY A 206 6.56 -7.98 87.55
N ALA A 207 6.09 -9.20 87.27
CA ALA A 207 5.61 -10.13 88.29
C ALA A 207 6.74 -10.62 89.22
N LEU A 208 7.91 -10.94 88.66
CA LEU A 208 9.10 -11.32 89.42
C LEU A 208 9.64 -10.16 90.28
N MET A 209 9.67 -8.94 89.74
CA MET A 209 10.03 -7.75 90.53
C MET A 209 9.05 -7.54 91.69
N ALA A 210 7.74 -7.63 91.45
CA ALA A 210 6.73 -7.50 92.50
C ALA A 210 6.79 -8.66 93.52
N GLN A 211 7.25 -9.85 93.14
CA GLN A 211 7.50 -10.94 94.09
C GLN A 211 8.75 -10.65 94.93
N ALA A 212 9.87 -10.29 94.31
CA ALA A 212 11.11 -9.95 94.99
C ALA A 212 10.93 -8.76 95.96
N GLU A 213 10.15 -7.75 95.58
CA GLU A 213 9.84 -6.61 96.45
C GLU A 213 8.99 -7.02 97.66
N ARG A 214 8.00 -7.91 97.50
CA ARG A 214 7.24 -8.48 98.64
C ARG A 214 8.11 -9.36 99.54
N GLU A 215 8.96 -10.19 98.97
CA GLU A 215 9.88 -11.04 99.74
C GLU A 215 10.88 -10.17 100.50
N GLN A 216 11.48 -9.16 99.87
CA GLN A 216 12.37 -8.21 100.53
C GLN A 216 11.66 -7.40 101.62
N GLN A 217 10.43 -6.92 101.38
CA GLN A 217 9.64 -6.24 102.41
C GLN A 217 9.36 -7.17 103.60
N GLY A 218 9.02 -8.44 103.35
CA GLY A 218 8.88 -9.48 104.38
C GLY A 218 10.17 -9.72 105.16
N PHE A 219 11.31 -9.85 104.48
CA PHE A 219 12.61 -9.97 105.13
C PHE A 219 12.97 -8.73 105.96
N GLU A 220 12.62 -7.51 105.51
CA GLU A 220 12.83 -6.29 106.29
C GLU A 220 11.90 -6.20 107.52
N ASP A 221 10.66 -6.67 107.41
CA ASP A 221 9.71 -6.77 108.53
C ASP A 221 10.20 -7.80 109.57
N GLU A 222 10.61 -9.00 109.12
CA GLU A 222 11.21 -10.04 109.97
C GLU A 222 12.53 -9.58 110.59
N TRP A 223 13.40 -8.92 109.83
CA TRP A 223 14.67 -8.38 110.32
C TRP A 223 14.44 -7.29 111.37
N ARG A 224 13.46 -6.39 111.15
CA ARG A 224 13.05 -5.40 112.16
C ARG A 224 12.51 -6.07 113.42
N ALA A 225 11.68 -7.12 113.28
CA ALA A 225 11.17 -7.87 114.43
C ALA A 225 12.30 -8.58 115.21
N LEU A 226 13.23 -9.28 114.53
CA LEU A 226 14.38 -9.92 115.18
C LEU A 226 15.33 -8.88 115.82
N THR A 227 15.60 -7.77 115.13
CA THR A 227 16.41 -6.68 115.69
C THR A 227 15.77 -6.11 116.96
N GLN A 228 14.44 -5.94 116.96
CA GLN A 228 13.72 -5.46 118.13
C GLN A 228 13.71 -6.48 119.28
N ILE A 229 13.56 -7.78 119.01
CA ILE A 229 13.69 -8.84 120.03
C ILE A 229 15.12 -8.85 120.62
N ILE A 230 16.15 -8.70 119.79
CA ILE A 230 17.55 -8.61 120.24
C ILE A 230 17.79 -7.33 121.03
N GLU A 231 17.22 -6.20 120.61
CA GLU A 231 17.37 -4.93 121.34
C GLU A 231 16.63 -4.97 122.67
N ASP A 232 15.45 -5.60 122.75
CA ASP A 232 14.72 -5.78 124.01
C ASP A 232 15.39 -6.81 124.94
N ASP A 233 15.95 -7.93 124.44
CA ASP A 233 16.80 -8.83 125.24
C ASP A 233 18.10 -8.14 125.69
N LYS A 234 18.72 -7.33 124.82
CA LYS A 234 19.91 -6.53 125.17
C LYS A 234 19.57 -5.47 126.22
N ARG A 235 18.46 -4.74 126.07
CA ARG A 235 17.95 -3.77 127.06
C ARG A 235 17.62 -4.46 128.37
N GLU A 236 17.03 -5.65 128.35
CA GLU A 236 16.74 -6.37 129.59
C GLU A 236 18.02 -6.87 130.26
N ARG A 237 18.96 -7.45 129.50
CA ARG A 237 20.31 -7.78 130.02
C ARG A 237 21.11 -6.56 130.46
N GLU A 238 20.88 -5.39 129.87
CA GLU A 238 21.49 -4.11 130.26
C GLU A 238 20.79 -3.52 131.49
N ARG A 239 19.48 -3.68 131.67
CA ARG A 239 18.77 -3.36 132.92
C ARG A 239 19.23 -4.27 134.05
N VAL A 240 19.35 -5.58 133.79
CA VAL A 240 19.89 -6.55 134.77
C VAL A 240 21.34 -6.22 135.10
N ARG A 241 22.21 -5.99 134.11
CA ARG A 241 23.61 -5.58 134.36
C ARG A 241 23.74 -4.18 134.95
N ALA A 242 22.82 -3.25 134.69
CA ALA A 242 22.81 -1.92 135.30
C ALA A 242 22.22 -1.95 136.72
N ALA A 243 21.31 -2.88 137.03
CA ALA A 243 20.87 -3.14 138.39
C ALA A 243 21.96 -3.87 139.19
N GLU A 244 22.66 -4.83 138.58
CA GLU A 244 23.84 -5.50 139.14
C GLU A 244 25.00 -4.52 139.32
N LEU A 245 25.27 -3.65 138.34
CA LEU A 245 26.25 -2.57 138.47
C LEU A 245 25.81 -1.48 139.44
N ALA A 246 24.52 -1.12 139.55
CA ALA A 246 24.07 -0.17 140.57
C ALA A 246 24.09 -0.77 141.98
N LEU A 247 23.88 -2.09 142.13
CA LEU A 247 24.11 -2.82 143.36
C LEU A 247 25.61 -2.83 143.69
N ARG A 248 26.45 -3.16 142.70
CA ARG A 248 27.91 -3.20 142.84
C ARG A 248 28.55 -1.81 142.97
N GLU A 249 27.95 -0.75 142.45
CA GLU A 249 28.35 0.66 142.64
C GLU A 249 27.95 1.15 144.03
N ARG A 250 26.81 0.72 144.57
CA ARG A 250 26.49 0.91 145.99
C ARG A 250 27.49 0.17 146.88
N GLU A 251 27.80 -1.09 146.58
CA GLU A 251 28.78 -1.88 147.33
C GLU A 251 30.21 -1.34 147.18
N THR A 252 30.62 -0.83 146.01
CA THR A 252 31.97 -0.28 145.77
C THR A 252 32.14 1.18 146.16
N GLN A 253 31.06 1.97 146.32
CA GLN A 253 31.13 3.26 146.99
C GLN A 253 31.34 3.11 148.52
N GLU A 254 30.92 2.00 149.13
CA GLU A 254 31.16 1.73 150.55
C GLU A 254 32.46 0.97 150.85
N LEU A 255 33.01 0.18 149.91
CA LEU A 255 34.16 -0.70 150.13
C LEU A 255 35.41 -0.43 149.27
N LEU A 256 35.74 0.84 148.96
CA LEU A 256 37.05 1.20 148.38
C LEU A 256 37.70 2.46 148.99
N LYS A 257 37.54 2.62 150.31
CA LYS A 257 38.68 3.04 151.15
C LYS A 257 39.76 1.94 151.04
N SER A 258 40.98 2.33 150.67
CA SER A 258 42.20 1.49 150.59
C SER A 258 42.34 0.55 149.38
N GLY A 259 43.59 0.37 148.90
CA GLY A 259 43.99 -0.68 147.95
C GLY A 259 44.69 -0.18 146.69
N ILE A 260 45.87 -0.71 146.37
CA ILE A 260 46.72 -0.34 145.22
C ILE A 260 47.09 -1.60 144.42
N ALA A 261 47.29 -1.44 143.11
CA ALA A 261 48.28 -2.13 142.25
C ALA A 261 47.89 -3.41 141.47
N ALA A 262 48.50 -3.47 140.27
CA ALA A 262 48.93 -4.67 139.53
C ALA A 262 47.84 -5.59 138.92
N GLN A 263 48.09 -6.37 137.86
CA GLN A 263 49.11 -6.35 136.79
C GLN A 263 48.73 -7.42 135.75
N GLY A 264 49.06 -7.18 134.47
CA GLY A 264 49.27 -8.23 133.48
C GLY A 264 48.38 -8.17 132.24
N LEU A 265 48.78 -8.69 131.08
CA LEU A 265 50.07 -9.08 130.48
C LEU A 265 49.71 -9.82 129.19
N ASN A 266 50.57 -9.75 128.16
CA ASN A 266 50.49 -10.52 126.90
C ASN A 266 49.30 -10.16 125.98
N GLY A 267 49.42 -10.24 124.66
CA GLY A 267 50.57 -10.64 123.83
C GLY A 267 50.09 -10.94 122.40
N PRO A 268 50.91 -10.77 121.35
CA PRO A 268 50.40 -10.68 119.98
C PRO A 268 50.62 -11.96 119.13
N ARG A 269 50.18 -11.87 117.86
CA ARG A 269 50.87 -12.37 116.64
C ARG A 269 50.54 -13.79 116.11
N GLY A 270 50.16 -13.83 114.82
CA GLY A 270 50.33 -14.98 113.91
C GLY A 270 49.29 -16.10 114.02
N THR A 271 49.19 -17.07 113.10
CA THR A 271 49.72 -17.25 111.71
C THR A 271 48.96 -18.40 111.02
N SER A 272 48.90 -18.40 109.68
CA SER A 272 48.93 -19.57 108.77
C SER A 272 47.97 -20.78 108.91
N ASN A 273 47.30 -21.10 107.80
CA ASN A 273 47.04 -22.43 107.20
C ASN A 273 46.77 -23.68 108.06
N THR A 274 45.66 -24.37 107.76
CA THR A 274 45.58 -25.82 107.41
C THR A 274 44.15 -26.11 106.89
N ALA A 275 43.95 -26.55 105.65
CA ALA A 275 43.84 -27.96 105.22
C ALA A 275 42.79 -28.82 105.97
N ARG A 276 41.81 -29.43 105.25
CA ARG A 276 41.80 -30.87 104.85
C ARG A 276 40.38 -31.50 104.62
N LYS A 277 40.22 -32.21 103.47
CA LYS A 277 39.38 -33.42 103.16
C LYS A 277 37.84 -33.48 103.35
N GLY A 278 37.20 -34.03 102.30
CA GLY A 278 36.17 -35.10 102.31
C GLY A 278 35.97 -35.65 100.87
N THR A 279 36.36 -36.88 100.50
CA THR A 279 35.60 -38.18 100.53
C THR A 279 34.41 -38.28 99.57
N GLY A 280 34.21 -39.32 98.72
CA GLY A 280 34.93 -40.60 98.47
C GLY A 280 34.54 -41.24 97.10
N ARG A 281 35.27 -42.26 96.58
CA ARG A 281 34.93 -43.72 96.60
C ARG A 281 33.73 -44.08 95.67
N LEU A 282 33.79 -45.00 94.68
CA LEU A 282 34.15 -46.44 94.73
C LEU A 282 34.39 -47.10 93.33
N GLY A 283 35.41 -47.97 93.21
CA GLY A 283 35.44 -49.32 92.54
C GLY A 283 35.12 -49.48 91.03
N THR A 284 35.35 -50.61 90.33
CA THR A 284 36.08 -51.91 90.54
C THR A 284 35.86 -52.76 89.24
N ALA A 285 36.68 -53.73 88.77
CA ALA A 285 38.07 -54.18 89.00
C ALA A 285 38.49 -55.26 87.95
N GLY A 286 39.79 -55.48 87.71
CA GLY A 286 40.34 -56.62 86.92
C GLY A 286 40.55 -56.35 85.40
N THR A 287 41.44 -57.01 84.66
CA THR A 287 42.41 -58.11 84.95
C THR A 287 43.50 -58.16 83.87
N GLY A 288 44.68 -58.71 84.20
CA GLY A 288 45.47 -59.51 83.25
C GLY A 288 46.94 -59.11 83.11
N ALA A 289 47.85 -60.07 83.31
CA ALA A 289 49.30 -59.86 83.19
C ALA A 289 49.86 -60.33 81.83
N GLY A 290 50.92 -59.68 81.34
CA GLY A 290 51.68 -60.17 80.18
C GLY A 290 52.77 -59.22 79.67
N ALA A 291 53.82 -59.80 79.07
CA ALA A 291 54.83 -59.15 78.21
C ALA A 291 55.78 -58.10 78.83
N ALA A 292 56.66 -58.53 79.74
CA ALA A 292 57.78 -57.73 80.28
C ALA A 292 58.96 -57.49 79.29
N ALA A 293 58.72 -57.50 77.97
CA ALA A 293 59.77 -57.39 76.94
C ALA A 293 59.71 -56.08 76.11
N ASN A 294 58.53 -55.48 75.90
CA ASN A 294 58.41 -54.27 75.08
C ASN A 294 58.59 -52.95 75.85
N LYS A 295 58.67 -52.99 77.19
CA LYS A 295 58.73 -51.78 78.01
C LYS A 295 60.01 -50.98 77.78
N ALA A 296 61.16 -51.63 77.59
CA ALA A 296 62.45 -50.96 77.38
C ALA A 296 62.51 -50.18 76.06
N LEU A 297 62.05 -50.74 74.94
CA LEU A 297 62.09 -50.05 73.64
C LEU A 297 61.07 -48.91 73.56
N ALA A 298 59.87 -49.11 74.11
CA ALA A 298 58.88 -48.05 74.23
C ALA A 298 59.33 -46.93 75.19
N GLN A 299 60.01 -47.27 76.29
CA GLN A 299 60.63 -46.26 77.17
C GLN A 299 61.77 -45.51 76.48
N ASN A 300 62.59 -46.15 75.65
CA ASN A 300 63.66 -45.45 74.94
C ASN A 300 63.12 -44.47 73.87
N VAL A 301 62.14 -44.89 73.04
CA VAL A 301 61.51 -43.99 72.05
C VAL A 301 60.68 -42.89 72.72
N ALA A 302 60.03 -43.18 73.85
CA ALA A 302 59.37 -42.16 74.65
C ALA A 302 60.38 -41.20 75.30
N ALA A 303 61.53 -41.70 75.79
CA ALA A 303 62.59 -40.87 76.37
C ALA A 303 63.26 -39.98 75.33
N GLU A 304 63.56 -40.47 74.12
CA GLU A 304 64.07 -39.65 73.02
C GLU A 304 63.07 -38.57 72.61
N LYS A 305 61.77 -38.90 72.49
CA LYS A 305 60.73 -37.89 72.22
C LYS A 305 60.61 -36.88 73.36
N VAL A 306 60.63 -37.31 74.61
CA VAL A 306 60.60 -36.41 75.78
C VAL A 306 61.85 -35.55 75.87
N GLN A 307 63.03 -36.04 75.47
CA GLN A 307 64.25 -35.23 75.36
C GLN A 307 64.17 -34.22 74.21
N MET A 308 63.66 -34.63 73.04
CA MET A 308 63.47 -33.72 71.89
C MET A 308 62.43 -32.63 72.20
N TYR A 309 61.30 -32.99 72.82
CA TYR A 309 60.32 -32.01 73.30
C TYR A 309 60.90 -31.15 74.42
N GLY A 310 61.66 -31.73 75.37
CA GLY A 310 62.36 -30.98 76.42
C GLY A 310 63.32 -29.93 75.86
N GLN A 311 64.16 -30.29 74.89
CA GLN A 311 65.07 -29.35 74.21
C GLN A 311 64.32 -28.31 73.36
N ALA A 312 63.13 -28.63 72.84
CA ALA A 312 62.28 -27.65 72.17
C ALA A 312 61.64 -26.69 73.18
N PHE A 313 61.16 -27.20 74.32
CA PHE A 313 60.63 -26.40 75.42
C PHE A 313 61.69 -25.49 76.05
N GLU A 314 62.92 -25.96 76.29
CA GLU A 314 64.03 -25.12 76.76
C GLU A 314 64.34 -23.98 75.77
N LYS A 315 64.32 -24.24 74.46
CA LYS A 315 64.51 -23.20 73.43
C LYS A 315 63.37 -22.19 73.40
N ILE A 316 62.12 -22.64 73.57
CA ILE A 316 60.96 -21.75 73.63
C ILE A 316 60.98 -20.95 74.93
N GLN A 317 61.27 -21.58 76.07
CA GLN A 317 61.39 -20.93 77.38
C GLN A 317 62.50 -19.87 77.39
N ALA A 318 63.65 -20.16 76.78
CA ALA A 318 64.74 -19.18 76.60
C ALA A 318 64.38 -18.02 75.66
N ALA A 319 63.44 -18.22 74.73
CA ALA A 319 62.98 -17.19 73.80
C ALA A 319 61.79 -16.36 74.32
N THR A 320 60.94 -16.92 75.19
CA THR A 320 59.73 -16.28 75.71
C THR A 320 59.88 -15.74 77.14
N GLY A 321 60.83 -16.25 77.92
CA GLY A 321 61.11 -15.78 79.30
C GLY A 321 60.04 -16.17 80.33
N ILE A 322 59.12 -17.08 80.00
CA ILE A 322 58.04 -17.53 80.89
C ILE A 322 58.53 -18.75 81.68
N GLU A 323 58.60 -18.64 83.01
CA GLU A 323 59.11 -19.71 83.87
C GLU A 323 58.09 -20.85 84.12
N ASP A 324 56.80 -20.59 83.90
CA ASP A 324 55.71 -21.55 84.08
C ASP A 324 55.35 -22.28 82.78
N ILE A 325 55.53 -23.61 82.79
CA ILE A 325 55.33 -24.50 81.64
C ILE A 325 53.84 -24.62 81.28
N ASP A 326 52.95 -24.66 82.27
CA ASP A 326 51.51 -24.84 82.03
C ASP A 326 50.92 -23.57 81.39
N ALA A 327 51.40 -22.39 81.80
CA ALA A 327 51.04 -21.11 81.17
C ALA A 327 51.53 -21.00 79.72
N LEU A 328 52.73 -21.50 79.41
CA LEU A 328 53.26 -21.54 78.05
C LEU A 328 52.42 -22.45 77.14
N VAL A 329 52.06 -23.65 77.61
CA VAL A 329 51.23 -24.60 76.86
C VAL A 329 49.82 -24.03 76.65
N ALA A 330 49.21 -23.42 77.66
CA ALA A 330 47.91 -22.76 77.51
C ALA A 330 47.94 -21.60 76.49
N GLY A 331 49.02 -20.80 76.48
CA GLY A 331 49.23 -19.75 75.49
C GLY A 331 49.44 -20.30 74.08
N PHE A 332 50.14 -21.42 73.94
CA PHE A 332 50.37 -22.06 72.63
C PHE A 332 49.09 -22.69 72.07
N ILE A 333 48.28 -23.35 72.91
CA ILE A 333 46.95 -23.87 72.52
C ILE A 333 46.04 -22.71 72.10
N GLY A 334 46.00 -21.61 72.87
CA GLY A 334 45.22 -20.43 72.50
C GLY A 334 45.66 -19.80 71.18
N ALA A 335 46.96 -19.81 70.86
CA ALA A 335 47.49 -19.37 69.58
C ALA A 335 47.22 -20.38 68.43
N GLU A 336 47.19 -21.68 68.73
CA GLU A 336 46.85 -22.74 67.78
C GLU A 336 45.35 -22.70 67.41
N ASP A 337 44.46 -22.51 68.40
CA ASP A 337 43.03 -22.27 68.20
C ASP A 337 42.77 -20.99 67.35
N GLN A 338 43.51 -19.91 67.63
CA GLN A 338 43.45 -18.69 66.82
C GLN A 338 43.94 -18.94 65.39
N ASN A 339 45.05 -19.65 65.20
CA ASN A 339 45.50 -20.06 63.86
C ASN A 339 44.49 -20.95 63.15
N TYR A 340 43.80 -21.85 63.86
CA TYR A 340 42.79 -22.73 63.28
C TYR A 340 41.55 -21.94 62.80
N THR A 341 41.08 -20.97 63.60
CA THR A 341 39.99 -20.06 63.19
C THR A 341 40.39 -19.19 61.99
N LEU A 342 41.62 -18.64 61.98
CA LEU A 342 42.16 -17.90 60.83
C LEU A 342 42.31 -18.76 59.58
N PHE A 343 42.76 -20.01 59.71
CA PHE A 343 42.89 -20.94 58.59
C PHE A 343 41.53 -21.30 57.98
N ASN A 344 40.51 -21.53 58.82
CA ASN A 344 39.14 -21.75 58.35
C ASN A 344 38.58 -20.52 57.63
N TYR A 345 38.79 -19.32 58.17
CA TYR A 345 38.39 -18.07 57.53
C TYR A 345 39.09 -17.85 56.18
N VAL A 346 40.41 -18.11 56.10
CA VAL A 346 41.16 -18.04 54.84
C VAL A 346 40.62 -19.03 53.80
N ASN A 347 40.28 -20.26 54.20
CA ASN A 347 39.66 -21.23 53.29
C ASN A 347 38.26 -20.79 52.83
N GLU A 348 37.43 -20.25 53.74
CA GLU A 348 36.10 -19.75 53.41
C GLU A 348 36.17 -18.59 52.41
N VAL A 349 37.05 -17.60 52.67
CA VAL A 349 37.34 -16.49 51.74
C VAL A 349 37.88 -17.01 50.41
N ASN A 350 38.78 -17.99 50.38
CA ASN A 350 39.26 -18.58 49.12
C ASN A 350 38.12 -19.23 48.31
N THR A 351 37.20 -19.95 48.95
CA THR A 351 36.02 -20.51 48.27
C THR A 351 35.01 -19.45 47.81
N GLU A 352 34.98 -18.28 48.46
CA GLU A 352 34.20 -17.13 47.99
C GLU A 352 34.86 -16.43 46.80
N VAL A 353 36.19 -16.31 46.80
CA VAL A 353 36.97 -15.80 45.66
C VAL A 353 36.76 -16.68 44.43
N GLU A 354 36.87 -18.02 44.54
CA GLU A 354 36.62 -18.94 43.42
C GLU A 354 35.21 -18.75 42.83
N LYS A 355 34.17 -18.63 43.69
CA LYS A 355 32.79 -18.35 43.23
C LYS A 355 32.65 -17.01 42.52
N LEU A 356 33.32 -15.96 43.00
CA LEU A 356 33.28 -14.63 42.40
C LEU A 356 34.05 -14.59 41.07
N GLU A 357 35.14 -15.34 40.94
CA GLU A 357 35.87 -15.52 39.68
C GLU A 357 35.02 -16.26 38.64
N ASP A 358 34.35 -17.35 39.02
CA ASP A 358 33.41 -18.07 38.15
C ASP A 358 32.26 -17.17 37.67
N GLN A 359 31.63 -16.42 38.57
CA GLN A 359 30.57 -15.46 38.21
C GLN A 359 31.11 -14.37 37.26
N THR A 360 32.33 -13.87 37.51
CA THR A 360 32.99 -12.89 36.65
C THR A 360 33.27 -13.46 35.26
N ALA A 361 33.67 -14.73 35.16
CA ALA A 361 33.90 -15.41 33.89
C ALA A 361 32.59 -15.56 33.08
N VAL A 362 31.49 -15.98 33.74
CA VAL A 362 30.16 -16.10 33.10
C VAL A 362 29.67 -14.74 32.57
N ILE A 363 29.73 -13.68 33.38
CA ILE A 363 29.29 -12.33 32.99
C ILE A 363 30.15 -11.79 31.84
N ARG A 364 31.47 -11.99 31.87
CA ARG A 364 32.35 -11.61 30.74
C ARG A 364 32.00 -12.37 29.45
N GLY A 365 31.66 -13.66 29.55
CA GLY A 365 31.19 -14.47 28.43
C GLY A 365 29.83 -14.02 27.87
N GLU A 366 28.95 -13.47 28.70
CA GLU A 366 27.70 -12.83 28.25
C GLU A 366 27.96 -11.50 27.56
N ILE A 367 28.81 -10.64 28.13
CA ILE A 367 29.21 -9.37 27.50
C ILE A 367 29.83 -9.61 26.11
N GLY A 368 30.63 -10.67 25.95
CA GLY A 368 31.14 -11.10 24.64
C GLY A 368 30.00 -11.44 23.66
N ARG A 369 29.10 -12.35 24.05
CA ARG A 369 27.94 -12.75 23.21
C ARG A 369 27.05 -11.57 22.81
N TYR A 370 26.79 -10.62 23.71
CA TYR A 370 26.01 -9.42 23.39
C TYR A 370 26.76 -8.44 22.46
N ARG A 371 28.08 -8.31 22.61
CA ARG A 371 28.92 -7.49 21.72
C ARG A 371 28.95 -8.06 20.30
N ASP A 372 29.20 -9.37 20.17
CA ASP A 372 29.32 -10.03 18.87
C ASP A 372 27.96 -10.10 18.15
N GLY A 373 26.89 -10.43 18.88
CA GLY A 373 25.52 -10.38 18.35
C GLY A 373 25.06 -8.97 17.98
N GLY A 374 25.47 -7.95 18.75
CA GLY A 374 25.21 -6.55 18.43
C GLY A 374 25.90 -6.09 17.15
N ALA A 375 27.17 -6.45 16.96
CA ALA A 375 27.96 -6.03 15.80
C ALA A 375 27.39 -6.52 14.46
N GLU A 376 26.84 -7.75 14.41
CA GLU A 376 26.23 -8.31 13.20
C GLU A 376 24.86 -7.67 12.89
N VAL A 377 24.07 -7.40 13.94
CA VAL A 377 22.79 -6.67 13.82
C VAL A 377 23.02 -5.21 13.38
N ASP A 378 24.06 -4.56 13.89
CA ASP A 378 24.37 -3.18 13.49
C ASP A 378 24.96 -3.13 12.07
N ARG A 379 25.80 -4.10 11.66
CA ARG A 379 26.24 -4.23 10.26
C ARG A 379 25.08 -4.38 9.28
N THR A 380 24.12 -5.25 9.58
CA THR A 380 22.95 -5.48 8.72
C THR A 380 22.02 -4.27 8.67
N LYS A 381 21.81 -3.56 9.80
CA LYS A 381 21.08 -2.28 9.83
C LYS A 381 21.80 -1.17 9.05
N VAL A 382 23.12 -1.04 9.19
CA VAL A 382 23.91 -0.02 8.46
C VAL A 382 23.90 -0.28 6.96
N GLY A 383 23.97 -1.55 6.53
CA GLY A 383 23.78 -1.92 5.13
C GLY A 383 22.39 -1.53 4.61
N ALA A 384 21.33 -1.92 5.33
CA ALA A 384 19.96 -1.58 4.95
C ALA A 384 19.66 -0.07 4.95
N ALA A 385 20.28 0.70 5.87
CA ALA A 385 20.18 2.15 5.89
C ALA A 385 20.84 2.77 4.63
N ARG A 386 22.04 2.30 4.28
CA ARG A 386 22.77 2.75 3.08
C ARG A 386 22.00 2.45 1.79
N ASP A 387 21.40 1.26 1.67
CA ASP A 387 20.56 0.90 0.52
C ASP A 387 19.32 1.82 0.38
N VAL A 388 18.80 2.32 1.50
CA VAL A 388 17.67 3.26 1.53
C VAL A 388 18.13 4.68 1.19
N GLU A 389 19.29 5.13 1.70
CA GLU A 389 19.92 6.41 1.35
C GLU A 389 20.24 6.50 -0.16
N GLU A 390 20.79 5.43 -0.75
CA GLU A 390 21.09 5.38 -2.18
C GLU A 390 19.83 5.44 -3.05
N ARG A 391 18.76 4.76 -2.63
CA ARG A 391 17.45 4.84 -3.30
C ARG A 391 16.80 6.22 -3.13
N LEU A 392 16.98 6.87 -1.98
CA LEU A 392 16.48 8.23 -1.75
C LEU A 392 17.17 9.21 -2.70
N ALA A 393 18.50 9.20 -2.76
CA ALA A 393 19.28 10.04 -3.68
C ALA A 393 18.92 9.80 -5.17
N ALA A 394 18.68 8.54 -5.56
CA ALA A 394 18.22 8.20 -6.91
C ALA A 394 16.81 8.76 -7.23
N VAL A 395 15.91 8.83 -6.24
CA VAL A 395 14.57 9.43 -6.41
C VAL A 395 14.64 10.96 -6.39
N GLU A 396 15.47 11.55 -5.53
CA GLU A 396 15.68 13.01 -5.46
C GLU A 396 16.25 13.57 -6.76
N THR A 397 17.27 12.93 -7.33
CA THR A 397 17.83 13.32 -8.64
C THR A 397 16.81 13.19 -9.79
N GLN A 398 15.94 12.18 -9.76
CA GLN A 398 14.82 12.09 -10.71
C GLN A 398 13.79 13.21 -10.50
N ALA A 399 13.46 13.54 -9.25
CA ALA A 399 12.54 14.62 -8.91
C ALA A 399 13.06 15.99 -9.42
N GLU A 400 14.35 16.30 -9.21
CA GLU A 400 14.97 17.51 -9.76
C GLU A 400 14.86 17.60 -11.29
N VAL A 401 15.01 16.47 -12.00
CA VAL A 401 14.89 16.44 -13.47
C VAL A 401 13.45 16.71 -13.91
N TYR A 402 12.45 16.18 -13.18
CA TYR A 402 11.04 16.48 -13.45
C TYR A 402 10.68 17.94 -13.12
N GLU A 403 11.23 18.50 -12.05
CA GLU A 403 11.03 19.90 -11.65
C GLU A 403 11.61 20.86 -12.69
N LYS A 404 12.85 20.64 -13.14
CA LYS A 404 13.49 21.41 -14.24
C LYS A 404 12.70 21.31 -15.55
N ARG A 405 12.11 20.15 -15.86
CA ARG A 405 11.22 19.97 -17.03
C ARG A 405 9.89 20.72 -16.88
N LEU A 406 9.32 20.73 -15.68
CA LEU A 406 8.07 21.46 -15.38
C LEU A 406 8.29 22.98 -15.43
N GLU A 407 9.42 23.47 -14.92
CA GLU A 407 9.81 24.88 -15.03
C GLU A 407 9.99 25.30 -16.50
N ALA A 408 10.69 24.50 -17.31
CA ALA A 408 10.83 24.74 -18.75
C ALA A 408 9.47 24.77 -19.47
N ALA A 409 8.57 23.84 -19.16
CA ALA A 409 7.21 23.80 -19.72
C ALA A 409 6.33 24.97 -19.25
N SER A 410 6.47 25.40 -17.99
CA SER A 410 5.79 26.60 -17.46
C SER A 410 6.25 27.86 -18.21
N ASN A 411 7.55 27.99 -18.47
CA ASN A 411 8.12 29.10 -19.23
C ASN A 411 7.62 29.14 -20.69
N THR A 412 7.47 27.99 -21.36
CA THR A 412 6.87 27.96 -22.72
C THR A 412 5.37 28.26 -22.69
N VAL A 413 4.62 27.76 -21.71
CA VAL A 413 3.20 28.12 -21.52
C VAL A 413 3.04 29.63 -21.24
N ASN A 414 3.91 30.24 -20.45
CA ASN A 414 3.83 31.68 -20.12
C ASN A 414 4.18 32.58 -21.32
N THR A 415 5.15 32.20 -22.16
CA THR A 415 5.40 32.91 -23.43
C THR A 415 4.23 32.76 -24.39
N LEU A 416 3.63 31.56 -24.50
CA LEU A 416 2.42 31.33 -25.30
C LEU A 416 1.22 32.17 -24.82
N LYS A 417 0.95 32.27 -23.50
CA LYS A 417 -0.11 33.14 -22.95
C LYS A 417 0.04 34.59 -23.43
N SER A 418 1.25 35.14 -23.43
CA SER A 418 1.53 36.49 -23.90
C SER A 418 1.23 36.65 -25.40
N VAL A 419 1.71 35.72 -26.23
CA VAL A 419 1.49 35.76 -27.69
C VAL A 419 0.00 35.59 -28.03
N ILE A 420 -0.71 34.70 -27.34
CA ILE A 420 -2.16 34.49 -27.50
C ILE A 420 -2.92 35.77 -27.13
N TRP A 421 -2.54 36.45 -26.04
CA TRP A 421 -3.15 37.72 -25.63
C TRP A 421 -2.93 38.83 -26.66
N GLU A 422 -1.70 39.00 -27.15
CA GLU A 422 -1.40 39.98 -28.20
C GLU A 422 -2.22 39.72 -29.48
N LEU A 423 -2.32 38.45 -29.88
CA LEU A 423 -3.05 38.05 -31.07
C LEU A 423 -4.58 38.26 -30.90
N PHE A 424 -5.12 37.90 -29.73
CA PHE A 424 -6.52 38.16 -29.35
C PHE A 424 -6.87 39.66 -29.42
N ALA A 425 -5.97 40.52 -28.93
CA ALA A 425 -6.13 41.97 -29.00
C ALA A 425 -6.04 42.50 -30.45
N ARG A 426 -5.02 42.08 -31.23
CA ARG A 426 -4.80 42.54 -32.61
C ARG A 426 -5.91 42.14 -33.58
N ILE A 427 -6.49 40.95 -33.41
CA ILE A 427 -7.59 40.44 -34.24
C ILE A 427 -8.94 41.11 -33.88
N GLY A 428 -8.99 41.85 -32.76
CA GLY A 428 -10.18 42.56 -32.30
C GLY A 428 -11.20 41.67 -31.60
N CYS A 429 -10.76 40.54 -31.02
CA CYS A 429 -11.62 39.62 -30.26
C CYS A 429 -12.10 40.23 -28.92
N ASN A 430 -11.37 41.24 -28.40
CA ASN A 430 -11.61 41.89 -27.11
C ASN A 430 -12.82 42.85 -27.13
N THR A 431 -14.00 42.31 -27.43
CA THR A 431 -15.30 42.99 -27.34
C THR A 431 -15.89 42.81 -25.93
N PRO A 432 -16.74 43.74 -25.44
CA PRO A 432 -17.30 43.64 -24.08
C PRO A 432 -18.08 42.35 -23.84
N ALA A 433 -18.86 41.86 -24.82
CA ALA A 433 -19.60 40.61 -24.71
C ALA A 433 -18.69 39.37 -24.64
N VAL A 434 -17.52 39.39 -25.31
CA VAL A 434 -16.54 38.30 -25.24
C VAL A 434 -15.78 38.33 -23.92
N ARG A 435 -15.52 39.52 -23.35
CA ARG A 435 -14.90 39.66 -22.03
C ARG A 435 -15.81 39.13 -20.92
N GLU A 436 -17.11 39.44 -20.98
CA GLU A 436 -18.11 38.89 -20.07
C GLU A 436 -18.18 37.35 -20.13
N LEU A 437 -18.02 36.76 -21.33
CA LEU A 437 -18.01 35.32 -21.55
C LEU A 437 -16.74 34.62 -21.02
N LEU A 438 -15.57 35.28 -21.09
CA LEU A 438 -14.28 34.76 -20.61
C LEU A 438 -14.04 34.98 -19.13
N GLY A 439 -14.88 35.80 -18.48
CA GLY A 439 -14.67 36.33 -17.14
C GLY A 439 -13.81 37.59 -17.17
N ASP A 440 -14.08 38.53 -16.26
CA ASP A 440 -13.43 39.86 -16.22
C ASP A 440 -11.98 39.82 -15.67
N GLU A 441 -11.34 38.65 -15.70
CA GLU A 441 -9.91 38.49 -15.49
C GLU A 441 -9.19 38.97 -16.76
N GLY A 442 -8.57 40.15 -16.69
CA GLY A 442 -8.00 40.87 -17.83
C GLY A 442 -6.74 40.27 -18.49
N GLY A 443 -6.67 38.95 -18.67
CA GLY A 443 -5.57 38.26 -19.33
C GLY A 443 -5.79 36.74 -19.53
N VAL A 444 -4.82 36.11 -20.20
CA VAL A 444 -4.85 34.68 -20.51
C VAL A 444 -4.27 33.87 -19.34
N SER A 445 -5.12 33.08 -18.67
CA SER A 445 -4.76 32.14 -17.60
C SER A 445 -4.83 30.69 -18.09
N GLU A 446 -4.14 29.74 -17.44
CA GLU A 446 -4.12 28.32 -17.88
C GLU A 446 -5.51 27.70 -18.05
N ALA A 447 -6.47 28.09 -17.22
CA ALA A 447 -7.85 27.63 -17.32
C ALA A 447 -8.63 28.24 -18.51
N ASN A 448 -8.19 29.38 -19.05
CA ASN A 448 -8.88 30.09 -20.14
C ASN A 448 -8.09 30.14 -21.47
N VAL A 449 -6.86 29.59 -21.54
CA VAL A 449 -6.00 29.54 -22.76
C VAL A 449 -6.76 28.99 -23.97
N LEU A 450 -7.38 27.82 -23.87
CA LEU A 450 -8.06 27.21 -25.03
C LEU A 450 -9.39 27.91 -25.36
N ALA A 451 -10.03 28.58 -24.40
CA ALA A 451 -11.19 29.42 -24.67
C ALA A 451 -10.79 30.64 -25.51
N HIS A 452 -9.69 31.31 -25.16
CA HIS A 452 -9.11 32.38 -25.98
C HIS A 452 -8.73 31.89 -27.38
N LEU A 453 -8.09 30.72 -27.49
CA LEU A 453 -7.71 30.13 -28.79
C LEU A 453 -8.92 29.77 -29.66
N GLY A 454 -10.00 29.20 -29.09
CA GLY A 454 -11.22 28.91 -29.86
C GLY A 454 -11.92 30.16 -30.38
N ILE A 455 -11.89 31.26 -29.62
CA ILE A 455 -12.44 32.56 -30.05
C ILE A 455 -11.55 33.19 -31.13
N ILE A 456 -10.22 33.08 -31.00
CA ILE A 456 -9.26 33.46 -32.04
C ILE A 456 -9.53 32.69 -33.33
N GLU A 457 -9.72 31.37 -33.26
CA GLU A 457 -10.00 30.50 -34.41
C GLU A 457 -11.29 30.94 -35.11
N GLN A 458 -12.39 31.05 -34.37
CA GLN A 458 -13.66 31.53 -34.91
C GLN A 458 -13.50 32.89 -35.61
N ARG A 459 -12.85 33.85 -34.94
CA ARG A 459 -12.70 35.21 -35.47
C ARG A 459 -11.78 35.27 -36.68
N THR A 460 -10.74 34.44 -36.72
CA THR A 460 -9.84 34.31 -37.87
C THR A 460 -10.59 33.73 -39.06
N ASN A 461 -11.43 32.71 -38.85
CA ASN A 461 -12.28 32.13 -39.89
C ASN A 461 -13.31 33.14 -40.43
N GLU A 462 -13.97 33.93 -39.55
CA GLU A 462 -14.85 35.03 -39.96
C GLU A 462 -14.12 36.06 -40.85
N LEU A 463 -12.90 36.46 -40.46
CA LEU A 463 -12.10 37.40 -41.24
C LEU A 463 -11.68 36.82 -42.60
N LEU A 464 -11.24 35.56 -42.66
CA LEU A 464 -10.88 34.87 -43.90
C LEU A 464 -12.08 34.75 -44.85
N GLN A 465 -13.26 34.36 -44.35
CA GLN A 465 -14.51 34.35 -45.11
C GLN A 465 -14.87 35.74 -45.64
N SER A 466 -14.78 36.78 -44.78
CA SER A 466 -15.09 38.16 -45.18
C SER A 466 -14.13 38.70 -46.25
N TYR A 467 -12.86 38.30 -46.20
CA TYR A 467 -11.85 38.63 -47.18
C TYR A 467 -12.12 37.92 -48.52
N ALA A 468 -12.45 36.62 -48.49
CA ALA A 468 -12.82 35.86 -49.67
C ALA A 468 -14.07 36.42 -50.35
N LEU A 469 -15.11 36.79 -49.58
CA LEU A 469 -16.33 37.41 -50.09
C LEU A 469 -16.08 38.80 -50.71
N ARG A 470 -15.31 39.67 -50.04
CA ARG A 470 -14.91 40.97 -50.60
C ARG A 470 -14.09 40.81 -51.89
N ARG A 471 -13.24 39.79 -51.96
CA ARG A 471 -12.41 39.51 -53.12
C ARG A 471 -13.18 38.88 -54.29
N ALA A 472 -14.23 38.12 -54.02
CA ALA A 472 -15.17 37.66 -55.04
C ALA A 472 -16.01 38.80 -55.63
N ALA A 473 -16.19 39.91 -54.89
CA ALA A 473 -16.92 41.10 -55.34
C ALA A 473 -16.07 42.09 -56.16
N ASP A 474 -14.74 42.02 -56.11
CA ASP A 474 -13.83 42.97 -56.79
C ASP A 474 -12.79 42.25 -57.67
N PRO A 475 -13.11 41.99 -58.95
CA PRO A 475 -12.31 41.14 -59.84
C PRO A 475 -11.06 41.81 -60.42
N SER A 476 -10.73 43.05 -60.03
CA SER A 476 -9.69 43.87 -60.68
C SER A 476 -8.28 43.76 -60.06
N GLY A 477 -8.10 43.02 -58.95
CA GLY A 477 -6.83 42.88 -58.24
C GLY A 477 -6.02 41.61 -58.59
N PRO A 478 -4.67 41.64 -58.59
CA PRO A 478 -3.81 40.52 -59.02
C PRO A 478 -3.99 39.28 -58.13
N LEU A 479 -4.25 38.13 -58.76
CA LEU A 479 -4.64 36.86 -58.14
C LEU A 479 -3.63 36.34 -57.09
N PRO A 480 -4.09 35.80 -55.94
CA PRO A 480 -3.25 35.11 -54.97
C PRO A 480 -3.13 33.61 -55.31
N PRO A 481 -2.20 32.85 -54.71
CA PRO A 481 -2.09 31.42 -54.94
C PRO A 481 -3.38 30.66 -54.53
N PRO A 482 -3.80 29.63 -55.28
CA PRO A 482 -5.14 29.02 -55.17
C PRO A 482 -5.41 28.30 -53.83
N ALA A 483 -4.38 27.98 -53.05
CA ALA A 483 -4.53 27.37 -51.71
C ALA A 483 -5.41 28.23 -50.78
N VAL A 484 -5.19 29.55 -50.76
CA VAL A 484 -5.88 30.49 -49.85
C VAL A 484 -7.39 30.56 -50.11
N ILE A 485 -7.80 30.36 -51.36
CA ILE A 485 -9.21 30.40 -51.78
C ILE A 485 -9.90 29.07 -51.42
N ALA A 486 -9.21 27.94 -51.61
CA ALA A 486 -9.75 26.63 -51.22
C ALA A 486 -9.97 26.52 -49.70
N GLU A 487 -9.03 27.04 -48.90
CA GLU A 487 -9.10 27.02 -47.44
C GLU A 487 -10.23 27.91 -46.89
N ALA A 488 -10.41 29.11 -47.46
CA ALA A 488 -11.49 30.03 -47.07
C ALA A 488 -12.90 29.55 -47.43
N LEU A 489 -13.08 28.67 -48.42
CA LEU A 489 -14.38 28.05 -48.75
C LEU A 489 -14.68 26.76 -47.96
N VAL A 490 -13.69 26.15 -47.31
CA VAL A 490 -13.86 24.92 -46.51
C VAL A 490 -14.28 25.24 -45.06
N ALA A 491 -13.91 26.41 -44.52
CA ALA A 491 -14.38 26.87 -43.22
C ALA A 491 -15.89 27.19 -43.24
N GLN A 492 -16.72 26.30 -42.67
CA GLN A 492 -18.14 26.57 -42.43
C GLN A 492 -18.36 27.33 -41.11
N PRO A 493 -19.42 28.16 -40.99
CA PRO A 493 -19.81 28.74 -39.72
C PRO A 493 -20.43 27.66 -38.81
N LEU A 494 -19.89 27.46 -37.60
CA LEU A 494 -20.53 26.62 -36.58
C LEU A 494 -21.77 27.31 -36.01
N THR A 495 -22.89 27.23 -36.72
CA THR A 495 -24.21 27.59 -36.19
C THR A 495 -24.83 26.40 -35.44
N SER A 496 -24.21 26.00 -34.33
CA SER A 496 -24.80 25.12 -33.33
C SER A 496 -24.38 25.55 -31.93
N ALA A 497 -25.30 25.44 -30.96
CA ALA A 497 -25.14 26.01 -29.63
C ALA A 497 -23.82 25.59 -28.96
N SER A 498 -23.17 26.57 -28.31
CA SER A 498 -21.83 26.45 -27.74
C SER A 498 -21.61 25.13 -26.99
N PRO A 499 -20.77 24.21 -27.50
CA PRO A 499 -20.27 23.15 -26.65
C PRO A 499 -19.44 23.84 -25.56
N ARG A 500 -19.73 23.55 -24.28
CA ARG A 500 -18.78 23.85 -23.21
C ARG A 500 -17.46 23.22 -23.61
N ILE A 501 -16.45 24.06 -23.88
CA ILE A 501 -15.09 23.60 -24.15
C ILE A 501 -14.56 23.05 -22.82
N ILE A 502 -14.75 21.75 -22.61
CA ILE A 502 -14.11 21.04 -21.51
C ILE A 502 -12.66 20.84 -21.93
N ILE A 503 -11.82 21.72 -21.40
CA ILE A 503 -10.38 21.60 -21.44
C ILE A 503 -10.02 20.46 -20.47
N ASP A 504 -9.74 19.28 -21.01
CA ASP A 504 -8.93 18.32 -20.26
C ASP A 504 -7.50 18.89 -20.18
N PRO A 505 -6.86 18.90 -18.99
CA PRO A 505 -5.49 19.38 -18.85
C PRO A 505 -4.55 18.53 -19.72
N PRO A 506 -3.42 19.10 -20.20
CA PRO A 506 -2.49 18.39 -21.07
C PRO A 506 -2.08 17.07 -20.42
N SER A 507 -2.26 15.97 -21.17
CA SER A 507 -1.90 14.64 -20.70
C SER A 507 -0.43 14.63 -20.30
N THR A 508 -0.14 14.27 -19.05
CA THR A 508 1.21 13.99 -18.57
C THR A 508 1.70 12.64 -19.11
N SER A 509 1.57 12.44 -20.42
CA SER A 509 2.38 11.48 -21.13
C SER A 509 3.80 12.02 -21.13
N GLY A 510 4.67 11.40 -20.34
CA GLY A 510 6.10 11.43 -20.63
C GLY A 510 6.36 10.91 -22.07
N PRO A 511 7.59 11.06 -22.58
CA PRO A 511 7.94 10.59 -23.91
C PRO A 511 7.54 9.11 -24.09
N PRO A 512 7.15 8.71 -25.32
CA PRO A 512 6.73 7.34 -25.59
C PRO A 512 7.83 6.35 -25.18
N PRO A 513 7.49 5.13 -24.73
CA PRO A 513 8.46 4.19 -24.18
C PRO A 513 9.62 3.85 -25.13
N GLU A 514 9.43 3.99 -26.44
CA GLU A 514 10.48 3.80 -27.46
C GLU A 514 11.66 4.80 -27.32
N GLU A 515 11.43 6.03 -26.83
CA GLU A 515 12.50 7.01 -26.56
C GLU A 515 13.19 6.75 -25.20
N LEU A 516 12.50 6.10 -24.26
CA LEU A 516 13.08 5.69 -22.96
C LEU A 516 13.89 4.40 -23.08
N GLU A 517 13.47 3.44 -23.90
CA GLU A 517 14.26 2.24 -24.22
C GLU A 517 15.54 2.58 -24.98
N ALA A 518 15.52 3.56 -25.89
CA ALA A 518 16.72 4.01 -26.61
C ALA A 518 17.81 4.56 -25.65
N LEU A 519 17.42 5.39 -24.68
CA LEU A 519 18.34 5.95 -23.69
C LEU A 519 18.78 4.91 -22.63
N ALA A 520 17.93 3.95 -22.30
CA ALA A 520 18.29 2.83 -21.42
C ALA A 520 19.27 1.85 -22.10
N ALA A 521 19.13 1.62 -23.41
CA ALA A 521 20.04 0.76 -24.18
C ALA A 521 21.46 1.35 -24.29
N GLU A 522 21.57 2.68 -24.44
CA GLU A 522 22.87 3.36 -24.49
C GLU A 522 23.60 3.34 -23.12
N ALA A 523 22.85 3.39 -22.01
CA ALA A 523 23.39 3.20 -20.67
C ALA A 523 23.76 1.73 -20.35
N ALA A 524 22.99 0.76 -20.86
CA ALA A 524 23.24 -0.67 -20.63
C ALA A 524 24.53 -1.18 -21.31
N ALA A 525 24.96 -0.55 -22.41
CA ALA A 525 26.18 -0.91 -23.13
C ALA A 525 27.49 -0.59 -22.38
N ALA A 526 27.44 0.17 -21.27
CA ALA A 526 28.60 0.55 -20.48
C ALA A 526 28.85 -0.36 -19.24
N GLY A 527 28.03 -1.38 -19.02
CA GLY A 527 27.97 -2.16 -17.76
C GLY A 527 28.26 -3.66 -17.87
N GLU A 528 28.90 -4.14 -18.95
CA GLU A 528 29.10 -5.58 -19.19
C GLU A 528 30.29 -6.17 -18.40
N ALA A 529 30.10 -6.44 -17.10
CA ALA A 529 30.92 -7.36 -16.33
C ALA A 529 30.22 -7.82 -15.03
N GLY A 530 29.69 -9.06 -15.00
CA GLY A 530 29.26 -9.68 -13.74
C GLY A 530 27.99 -10.54 -13.76
N GLU A 531 27.88 -11.53 -14.66
CA GLU A 531 26.91 -12.60 -14.45
C GLU A 531 27.23 -13.40 -13.19
N LEU A 532 26.26 -13.54 -12.27
CA LEU A 532 25.93 -14.77 -11.53
C LEU A 532 24.69 -14.53 -10.65
N GLY A 533 23.49 -14.89 -11.13
CA GLY A 533 22.25 -14.65 -10.37
C GLY A 533 20.99 -15.11 -11.09
N GLY A 534 20.82 -16.42 -11.25
CA GLY A 534 19.73 -17.01 -12.03
C GLY A 534 18.33 -16.65 -11.52
N SER A 535 17.49 -16.13 -12.42
CA SER A 535 16.07 -15.87 -12.19
C SER A 535 15.27 -17.14 -11.93
N LEU A 536 14.32 -17.08 -10.99
CA LEU A 536 13.14 -17.93 -10.97
C LEU A 536 11.95 -17.11 -10.46
N GLY A 537 11.04 -16.76 -11.38
CA GLY A 537 9.92 -15.87 -11.11
C GLY A 537 8.87 -16.50 -10.18
N GLY A 538 8.27 -15.64 -9.35
CA GLY A 538 7.09 -16.00 -8.55
C GLY A 538 5.83 -15.97 -9.39
N LEU A 539 5.23 -17.13 -9.63
CA LEU A 539 3.81 -17.24 -9.97
C LEU A 539 2.99 -16.83 -8.74
N GLY A 540 2.01 -15.95 -8.93
CA GLY A 540 1.00 -15.67 -7.89
C GLY A 540 0.01 -16.83 -7.76
N GLY A 541 -0.54 -17.05 -6.56
CA GLY A 541 -1.54 -18.09 -6.32
C GLY A 541 -1.80 -18.42 -4.85
N GLU A 542 -2.66 -17.62 -4.22
CA GLU A 542 -3.65 -18.00 -3.19
C GLU A 542 -3.26 -18.80 -1.92
N GLY A 543 -3.40 -18.10 -0.79
CA GLY A 543 -4.20 -18.49 0.39
C GLY A 543 -4.22 -19.95 0.89
N GLY A 544 -3.66 -20.17 2.09
CA GLY A 544 -3.87 -21.40 2.85
C GLY A 544 -3.24 -21.37 4.25
N ASP A 545 -4.07 -21.09 5.26
CA ASP A 545 -3.95 -21.27 6.72
C ASP A 545 -2.60 -21.64 7.36
N GLU A 546 -2.19 -20.81 8.32
CA GLU A 546 -1.12 -21.10 9.28
C GLU A 546 -1.52 -22.24 10.23
N LYS A 547 -1.02 -23.45 9.95
CA LYS A 547 -0.75 -24.48 10.97
C LYS A 547 0.71 -24.92 10.87
N PRO A 548 1.43 -25.08 11.98
CA PRO A 548 2.79 -25.60 11.95
C PRO A 548 2.78 -27.04 11.39
N LEU A 549 3.55 -27.29 10.34
CA LEU A 549 3.63 -28.61 9.71
C LEU A 549 4.26 -29.62 10.66
N THR A 550 3.70 -30.83 10.70
CA THR A 550 4.29 -31.95 11.44
C THR A 550 5.58 -32.44 10.78
N ARG A 551 6.43 -33.10 11.57
CA ARG A 551 7.77 -33.55 11.16
C ARG A 551 7.77 -34.41 9.89
N GLU A 552 6.84 -35.37 9.77
CA GLU A 552 6.68 -36.19 8.54
C GLU A 552 6.32 -35.36 7.30
N ALA A 553 5.49 -34.32 7.45
CA ALA A 553 5.15 -33.43 6.35
C ALA A 553 6.37 -32.63 5.87
N LEU A 554 7.25 -32.22 6.80
CA LEU A 554 8.52 -31.59 6.49
C LEU A 554 9.47 -32.56 5.76
N GLU A 555 9.64 -33.77 6.28
CA GLU A 555 10.52 -34.81 5.71
C GLU A 555 10.07 -35.21 4.29
N SER A 556 8.76 -35.38 4.05
CA SER A 556 8.23 -35.67 2.69
C SER A 556 8.44 -34.52 1.70
N ARG A 557 8.43 -33.27 2.18
CA ARG A 557 8.60 -32.06 1.35
C ARG A 557 10.08 -31.82 1.03
N VAL A 558 10.98 -32.14 1.97
CA VAL A 558 12.44 -32.16 1.77
C VAL A 558 12.85 -33.30 0.82
N ALA A 559 12.26 -34.49 0.95
CA ALA A 559 12.52 -35.60 0.02
C ALA A 559 12.15 -35.22 -1.43
N LYS A 560 10.99 -34.59 -1.64
CA LYS A 560 10.52 -34.14 -2.97
C LYS A 560 11.35 -33.01 -3.58
N THR A 561 11.99 -32.14 -2.78
CA THR A 561 12.92 -31.12 -3.31
C THR A 561 14.32 -31.68 -3.57
N LEU A 562 14.75 -32.70 -2.81
CA LEU A 562 16.00 -33.43 -3.05
C LEU A 562 15.95 -34.25 -4.35
N THR A 563 14.88 -35.02 -4.60
CA THR A 563 14.74 -35.77 -5.86
C THR A 563 14.71 -34.83 -7.08
N ARG A 564 13.95 -33.73 -7.00
CA ARG A 564 13.88 -32.74 -8.08
C ARG A 564 15.22 -32.03 -8.34
N ARG A 565 16.06 -31.84 -7.32
CA ARG A 565 17.44 -31.31 -7.49
C ARG A 565 18.40 -32.32 -8.09
N LEU A 566 18.26 -33.61 -7.74
CA LEU A 566 19.05 -34.70 -8.34
C LEU A 566 18.73 -34.91 -9.82
N GLU A 567 17.46 -34.79 -10.24
CA GLU A 567 17.07 -34.86 -11.66
C GLU A 567 17.63 -33.71 -12.51
N THR A 568 17.91 -32.55 -11.90
CA THR A 568 18.52 -31.39 -12.58
C THR A 568 20.05 -31.38 -12.57
N ALA A 569 20.70 -32.35 -11.92
CA ALA A 569 22.16 -32.37 -11.79
C ALA A 569 22.84 -33.11 -12.97
N ILE A 570 23.36 -32.32 -13.92
CA ILE A 570 24.51 -32.61 -14.79
C ILE A 570 24.40 -33.90 -15.64
N LYS A 571 24.08 -33.73 -16.93
CA LYS A 571 24.29 -34.74 -17.97
C LYS A 571 25.44 -34.31 -18.89
N VAL A 572 26.66 -34.80 -18.61
CA VAL A 572 27.84 -34.53 -19.44
C VAL A 572 27.70 -35.24 -20.80
N ARG A 573 28.07 -34.56 -21.89
CA ARG A 573 28.20 -35.16 -23.23
C ARG A 573 29.61 -34.84 -23.77
N PRO A 574 30.36 -35.83 -24.30
CA PRO A 574 31.75 -35.63 -24.73
C PRO A 574 31.83 -34.95 -26.11
N PRO A 575 32.98 -34.32 -26.44
CA PRO A 575 33.18 -33.62 -27.70
C PRO A 575 33.63 -34.55 -28.84
N GLY A 576 33.21 -34.25 -30.07
CA GLY A 576 33.81 -34.78 -31.31
C GLY A 576 32.90 -35.67 -32.16
N ALA A 577 32.19 -35.05 -33.11
CA ALA A 577 31.78 -35.66 -34.38
C ALA A 577 31.33 -34.53 -35.35
N ASP A 578 32.18 -34.22 -36.33
CA ASP A 578 31.87 -33.31 -37.43
C ASP A 578 31.24 -34.08 -38.62
N THR A 579 30.93 -33.37 -39.71
CA THR A 579 30.42 -33.79 -41.03
C THR A 579 28.89 -33.75 -41.23
N GLY A 580 28.47 -32.89 -42.17
CA GLY A 580 27.13 -32.93 -42.79
C GLY A 580 27.02 -33.99 -43.90
N PRO A 581 26.03 -33.92 -44.82
CA PRO A 581 25.95 -32.78 -45.74
C PRO A 581 24.54 -32.33 -46.20
N LYS A 582 24.53 -31.28 -47.02
CA LYS A 582 23.37 -30.65 -47.69
C LYS A 582 22.60 -31.57 -48.66
N ARG A 583 21.27 -31.43 -48.69
CA ARG A 583 20.31 -31.50 -49.84
C ARG A 583 18.89 -31.39 -49.24
N GLY A 584 17.87 -30.79 -49.85
CA GLY A 584 17.76 -30.01 -51.08
C GLY A 584 16.28 -29.65 -51.30
N SER A 585 15.96 -28.50 -51.87
CA SER A 585 14.58 -28.10 -52.18
C SER A 585 14.07 -28.69 -53.50
N PRO A 586 12.74 -28.82 -53.63
CA PRO A 586 12.04 -28.43 -54.86
C PRO A 586 10.80 -27.57 -54.53
N THR A 587 10.70 -26.34 -55.05
CA THR A 587 9.95 -25.99 -56.28
C THR A 587 8.57 -26.67 -56.40
N ARG A 588 7.43 -25.99 -56.18
CA ARG A 588 6.84 -24.80 -56.86
C ARG A 588 5.94 -25.18 -58.04
N ARG A 589 4.65 -24.85 -57.91
CA ARG A 589 3.84 -24.28 -58.99
C ARG A 589 2.92 -23.20 -58.43
#